data_AF-A0A147KMR5-F1
#
_entry.id   AF-A0A147KMR5-F1
#
_cell.length_a   1.000
_cell.length_b   1.000
_cell.length_c   1.000
_cell.angle_alpha   90.00
_cell.angle_beta   90.00
_cell.angle_gamma   90.00
#
_symmetry.space_group_name_H-M   'P 1'
#
loop_
_entity.id
_entity.type
_entity.pdbx_description
1 polymer ?
#
loop_
_entity_poly.entity_id
_entity_poly.type
_entity_poly.pdbx_seq_one_letter_code
_entity_poly.pdbx_strand_id
1 'polypeptide(L)' 'PFVSAARLAPARPSEAQAAAPAQCRQRTAEIRAWARARGERVNGRGRIPRAVVDAYHAARQHR' A
#
# COMPACT_ATOMS: atom_id res chain seq x y z
N PRO A 1 12.16 51.68 3.75
CA PRO A 1 11.80 50.65 2.73
C PRO A 1 12.34 49.28 3.19
N PHE A 2 11.49 48.40 3.71
CA PHE A 2 11.90 47.08 4.20
C PHE A 2 11.69 46.02 3.10
N VAL A 3 12.71 45.18 2.92
CA VAL A 3 12.78 44.17 1.86
C VAL A 3 11.89 42.99 2.25
N SER A 4 10.82 42.76 1.47
CA SER A 4 9.90 41.63 1.64
C SER A 4 10.50 40.38 0.98
N ALA A 5 11.48 39.77 1.66
CA ALA A 5 12.05 38.48 1.30
C ALA A 5 11.43 37.37 2.15
N ALA A 6 10.42 36.70 1.62
CA ALA A 6 10.08 35.32 1.99
C ALA A 6 9.14 34.74 0.93
N ARG A 7 9.71 34.07 -0.09
CA ARG A 7 8.91 33.11 -0.85
C ARG A 7 8.59 31.97 0.11
N LEU A 8 7.31 31.69 0.37
CA LEU A 8 6.92 30.44 1.01
C LEU A 8 7.40 29.30 0.11
N ALA A 9 8.43 28.58 0.54
CA ALA A 9 8.70 27.26 0.00
C ALA A 9 7.46 26.41 0.30
N PRO A 10 6.83 25.74 -0.68
CA PRO A 10 5.82 24.75 -0.35
C PRO A 10 6.55 23.67 0.46
N ALA A 11 6.22 23.58 1.74
CA ALA A 11 6.59 22.45 2.56
C ALA A 11 6.23 21.20 1.76
N ARG A 12 7.24 20.42 1.38
CA ARG A 12 7.04 19.15 0.67
C ARG A 12 6.04 18.37 1.52
N PRO A 13 4.83 18.05 1.03
CA PRO A 13 4.00 17.10 1.75
C PRO A 13 4.75 15.77 1.68
N SER A 14 5.37 15.39 2.81
CA SER A 14 5.95 14.08 3.02
C SER A 14 4.92 13.05 2.60
N GLU A 15 5.24 12.32 1.53
CA GLU A 15 4.51 11.19 0.96
C GLU A 15 3.13 10.98 1.55
N ALA A 16 2.18 11.82 1.11
CA ALA A 16 0.78 11.43 1.13
C ALA A 16 0.72 10.17 0.27
N GLN A 17 0.79 9.02 0.95
CA GLN A 17 0.74 7.69 0.36
C GLN A 17 -0.42 7.69 -0.62
N ALA A 18 -0.07 7.75 -1.91
CA ALA A 18 -1.02 7.82 -3.01
C ALA A 18 -2.15 6.86 -2.68
N ALA A 19 -3.35 7.40 -2.48
CA ALA A 19 -4.50 6.63 -2.08
C ALA A 19 -4.71 5.59 -3.17
N ALA A 20 -4.23 4.35 -2.93
CA ALA A 20 -4.38 3.27 -3.88
C ALA A 20 -5.88 3.17 -4.19
N PRO A 21 -6.25 3.02 -5.48
CA PRO A 21 -7.65 3.03 -5.89
C PRO A 21 -8.43 2.00 -5.07
N ALA A 22 -9.70 2.26 -4.77
CA ALA A 22 -10.49 1.43 -3.86
C ALA A 22 -10.45 -0.07 -4.20
N GLN A 23 -10.37 -0.39 -5.50
CA GLN A 23 -10.18 -1.75 -6.03
C GLN A 23 -8.88 -2.40 -5.56
N CYS A 24 -7.77 -1.66 -5.52
CA CYS A 24 -6.49 -2.15 -4.98
C CYS A 24 -6.61 -2.46 -3.48
N ARG A 25 -7.37 -1.65 -2.73
CA ARG A 25 -7.59 -1.89 -1.29
C ARG A 25 -8.40 -3.16 -1.04
N GLN A 26 -9.44 -3.39 -1.85
CA GLN A 26 -10.27 -4.59 -1.76
C GLN A 26 -9.47 -5.86 -2.09
N ARG A 27 -8.70 -5.85 -3.19
CA ARG A 27 -7.79 -6.95 -3.56
C ARG A 27 -6.77 -7.24 -2.47
N THR A 28 -6.25 -6.20 -1.83
CA THR A 28 -5.33 -6.32 -0.69
C THR A 28 -6.02 -7.01 0.49
N ALA A 29 -7.26 -6.64 0.82
CA ALA A 29 -8.00 -7.29 1.91
C ALA A 29 -8.23 -8.79 1.65
N GLU A 30 -8.58 -9.16 0.42
CA GLU A 30 -8.76 -10.55 -0.01
C GLU A 30 -7.48 -11.38 0.11
N ILE A 31 -6.36 -10.85 -0.39
CA ILE A 31 -5.05 -11.53 -0.29
C ILE A 31 -4.67 -11.72 1.18
N ARG A 32 -4.96 -10.73 2.04
CA ARG A 32 -4.66 -10.81 3.48
C ARG A 32 -5.52 -11.86 4.19
N ALA A 33 -6.79 -11.99 3.82
CA ALA A 33 -7.67 -13.04 4.35
C ALA A 33 -7.19 -14.44 3.93
N TRP A 34 -6.84 -14.61 2.66
CA TRP A 34 -6.27 -15.85 2.13
C TRP A 34 -4.95 -16.22 2.82
N ALA A 35 -4.07 -15.24 3.02
CA ALA A 35 -2.79 -15.45 3.68
C ALA A 35 -2.96 -15.87 5.14
N ARG A 36 -3.89 -15.23 5.88
CA ARG A 36 -4.23 -15.65 7.25
C ARG A 36 -4.80 -17.06 7.31
N ALA A 37 -5.67 -17.43 6.37
CA ALA A 37 -6.23 -18.77 6.29
C ALA A 37 -5.16 -19.85 6.04
N ARG A 38 -4.06 -19.49 5.37
CA ARG A 38 -2.89 -20.36 5.16
C ARG A 38 -1.85 -20.32 6.28
N GLY A 39 -1.98 -19.43 7.26
CA GLY A 39 -0.97 -19.23 8.30
C GLY A 39 0.26 -18.43 7.86
N GLU A 40 0.19 -17.71 6.73
CA GLU A 40 1.27 -16.87 6.22
C GLU A 40 1.45 -15.60 7.07
N ARG A 41 2.70 -15.17 7.28
CA ARG A 41 3.06 -13.98 8.07
C ARG A 41 2.74 -12.70 7.30
N VAL A 42 1.48 -12.28 7.34
CA VAL A 42 1.03 -10.96 6.84
C VAL A 42 0.95 -9.94 7.96
N ASN A 43 1.49 -8.73 7.70
CA ASN A 43 1.31 -7.61 8.61
C ASN A 43 -0.18 -7.20 8.65
N GLY A 44 -0.70 -6.91 9.85
CA GLY A 44 -2.11 -6.60 10.08
C GLY A 44 -2.58 -5.32 9.36
N ARG A 45 -1.65 -4.42 9.01
CA ARG A 45 -1.90 -3.14 8.33
C ARG A 45 -0.82 -2.85 7.28
N GLY A 46 -1.16 -2.06 6.26
CA GLY A 46 -0.21 -1.60 5.24
C GLY A 46 -0.07 -2.50 4.00
N ARG A 47 1.06 -2.37 3.29
CA ARG A 47 1.38 -3.13 2.07
C ARG A 47 1.52 -4.63 2.37
N ILE A 48 1.03 -5.45 1.44
CA ILE A 48 1.22 -6.90 1.50
C ILE A 48 2.60 -7.25 0.93
N PRO A 49 3.37 -8.15 1.58
CA PRO A 49 4.61 -8.65 1.03
C PRO A 49 4.42 -9.23 -0.37
N ARG A 50 5.34 -8.94 -1.29
CA ARG A 50 5.26 -9.44 -2.67
C ARG A 50 5.18 -10.98 -2.73
N ALA A 51 5.90 -11.67 -1.84
CA ALA A 51 5.87 -13.13 -1.71
C ALA A 51 4.44 -13.68 -1.50
N VAL A 52 3.61 -13.01 -0.68
CA VAL A 52 2.23 -13.43 -0.40
C VAL A 52 1.33 -13.18 -1.62
N VAL A 53 1.54 -12.06 -2.33
CA VAL A 53 0.81 -11.73 -3.55
C VAL A 53 1.12 -12.74 -4.66
N ASP A 54 2.39 -13.08 -4.85
CA ASP A 54 2.81 -14.08 -5.84
C ASP A 54 2.29 -15.47 -5.48
N ALA A 55 2.34 -15.88 -4.21
CA ALA A 55 1.76 -17.15 -3.77
C ALA A 55 0.23 -17.22 -4.01
N TYR A 56 -0.47 -16.10 -3.80
CA TYR A 56 -1.90 -15.99 -4.10
C TYR A 56 -2.18 -16.11 -5.60
N HIS A 57 -1.38 -15.46 -6.44
CA HIS A 57 -1.51 -15.58 -7.89
C HIS A 57 -1.17 -16.98 -8.39
N ALA A 58 -0.09 -17.59 -7.92
CA ALA A 58 0.29 -18.96 -8.25
C ALA A 58 -0.82 -19.96 -7.88
N ALA A 59 -1.40 -19.82 -6.68
CA ALA A 59 -2.50 -20.68 -6.23
C ALA A 59 -3.77 -20.52 -7.08
N ARG A 60 -4.03 -19.34 -7.66
CA ARG A 60 -5.18 -19.09 -8.54
C ARG A 60 -4.91 -19.38 -10.01
N GLN A 61 -3.65 -19.36 -10.43
CA GLN A 61 -3.20 -19.74 -11.77
C GLN A 61 -3.12 -21.26 -11.95
N HIS A 62 -2.97 -22.02 -10.86
CA HIS A 62 -2.96 -23.49 -10.85
C HIS A 62 -4.37 -24.13 -10.81
N ARG A 63 -5.37 -23.47 -11.38
CA ARG A 63 -6.71 -24.04 -11.63
C ARG A 63 -6.82 -24.43 -13.09
#